data_AF-A0A7S0HF35-F1
#
_entry.id   AF-A0A7S0HF35-F1
#
_cell.length_a   1.000
_cell.length_b   1.000
_cell.length_c   1.000
_cell.angle_alpha   90.00
_cell.angle_beta   90.00
_cell.angle_gamma   90.00
#
_symmetry.space_group_name_H-M   'P 1'
#
loop_
_entity.id
_entity.type
_entity.pdbx_description
1 polymer ?
#
loop_
_entity_poly.entity_id
_entity_poly.type
_entity_poly.pdbx_seq_one_letter_code
_entity_poly.pdbx_strand_id
1 'polypeptide(L)'
;EGVRVMSSLVPVEEVKPLLVASGAVFLRSIALQSVLTFATSQAARAGTEAVAAHQVGLQIWLLMSFAVDSLAVAAQTLIAEELGKGSKRGAREIADRLTSLAAQIG
;
A
#
# COMPACT_ATOMS: atom_id res chain seq x y z
N GLU A 1 26.46 -24.50 -13.98
CA GLU A 1 25.26 -25.23 -13.52
C GLU A 1 24.18 -24.42 -12.80
N GLY A 2 24.42 -23.74 -11.67
CA GLY A 2 23.34 -23.25 -10.78
C GLY A 2 22.36 -22.21 -11.35
N VAL A 3 22.79 -21.35 -12.28
CA VAL A 3 21.91 -20.33 -12.92
C VAL A 3 20.95 -20.95 -13.94
N ARG A 4 21.34 -22.07 -14.56
CA ARG A 4 20.55 -22.76 -15.60
C ARG A 4 19.42 -23.61 -15.02
N VAL A 5 19.51 -23.97 -13.74
CA VAL A 5 18.46 -24.70 -13.00
C VAL A 5 17.37 -23.74 -12.50
N MET A 6 17.70 -22.51 -12.09
CA MET A 6 16.69 -21.51 -11.68
C MET A 6 15.76 -21.11 -12.84
N SER A 7 16.31 -20.99 -14.06
CA SER A 7 15.54 -20.63 -15.27
C SER A 7 14.55 -21.71 -15.73
N SER A 8 14.64 -22.94 -15.22
CA SER A 8 13.65 -24.00 -15.49
C SER A 8 12.56 -24.12 -14.42
N LEU A 9 12.61 -23.32 -13.35
CA LEU A 9 11.77 -23.49 -12.16
C LEU A 9 10.61 -22.49 -12.03
N VAL A 10 10.61 -21.37 -12.74
CA VAL A 10 9.46 -20.44 -12.78
C VAL A 10 9.23 -19.98 -14.22
N PRO A 11 8.16 -20.43 -14.88
CA PRO A 11 7.80 -19.96 -16.21
C PRO A 11 7.58 -18.44 -16.20
N VAL A 12 8.02 -17.75 -17.24
CA VAL A 12 7.84 -16.28 -17.39
C VAL A 12 6.35 -15.88 -17.29
N GLU A 13 5.46 -16.80 -17.66
CA GLU A 13 4.00 -16.69 -17.52
C GLU A 13 3.54 -16.50 -16.07
N GLU A 14 4.20 -17.15 -15.09
CA GLU A 14 3.87 -17.06 -13.66
C GLU A 14 4.40 -15.77 -13.01
N VAL A 15 5.44 -15.16 -13.58
CA VAL A 15 6.05 -13.93 -13.06
C VAL A 15 5.29 -12.67 -13.52
N LYS A 16 4.55 -12.77 -14.64
CA LYS A 16 3.81 -11.65 -15.22
C LYS A 16 2.81 -10.99 -14.25
N PRO A 17 1.97 -11.72 -13.50
CA PRO A 17 1.06 -11.11 -12.52
C PRO A 17 1.80 -10.36 -11.41
N LEU A 18 2.92 -10.91 -10.93
CA LEU A 18 3.75 -10.29 -9.90
C LEU A 18 4.37 -8.98 -10.39
N LEU A 19 4.87 -8.96 -11.62
CA LEU A 19 5.43 -7.74 -12.24
C LEU A 19 4.38 -6.66 -12.45
N VAL A 20 3.16 -7.03 -12.88
CA VAL A 20 2.05 -6.08 -13.05
C VAL A 20 1.62 -5.50 -11.70
N ALA A 21 1.46 -6.34 -10.68
CA ALA A 21 1.11 -5.88 -9.33
C ALA A 21 2.20 -4.97 -8.75
N SER A 22 3.47 -5.36 -8.87
CA SER A 22 4.60 -4.57 -8.38
C SER A 22 4.74 -3.25 -9.14
N GLY A 23 4.54 -3.26 -10.45
CA GLY A 23 4.57 -2.06 -11.29
C GLY A 23 3.47 -1.07 -10.94
N ALA A 24 2.26 -1.54 -10.63
CA ALA A 24 1.16 -0.69 -10.19
C ALA A 24 1.47 0.00 -8.84
N VAL A 25 2.02 -0.74 -7.88
CA VAL A 25 2.44 -0.18 -6.58
C VAL A 25 3.58 0.81 -6.75
N PHE A 26 4.55 0.50 -7.61
CA PHE A 26 5.67 1.39 -7.91
C PHE A 26 5.22 2.71 -8.52
N LEU A 27 4.30 2.66 -9.50
CA LEU A 27 3.74 3.85 -10.13
C LEU A 27 2.96 4.71 -9.12
N ARG A 28 2.17 4.08 -8.24
CA ARG A 28 1.49 4.76 -7.13
C ARG A 28 2.50 5.48 -6.22
N SER A 29 3.60 4.83 -5.85
CA SER A 29 4.63 5.42 -4.99
C SER A 29 5.31 6.62 -5.65
N ILE A 30 5.65 6.53 -6.94
CA ILE A 30 6.21 7.68 -7.69
C ILE A 30 5.21 8.83 -7.71
N ALA A 31 3.94 8.57 -8.06
CA ALA A 31 2.92 9.61 -8.13
C ALA A 31 2.73 10.31 -6.77
N LEU A 32 2.65 9.53 -5.69
CA LEU A 32 2.55 10.08 -4.33
C LEU A 32 3.77 10.92 -3.97
N GLN A 33 4.98 10.41 -4.26
CA GLN A 33 6.22 11.13 -3.98
C GLN A 33 6.31 12.43 -4.77
N SER A 34 5.87 12.44 -6.04
CA SER A 34 5.81 13.66 -6.85
C SER A 34 4.88 14.71 -6.24
N VAL A 35 3.68 14.31 -5.81
CA VAL A 35 2.72 15.23 -5.17
C VAL A 35 3.24 15.76 -3.84
N LEU A 36 3.82 14.91 -2.99
CA LEU A 36 4.41 15.33 -1.72
C LEU A 36 5.60 16.27 -1.91
N THR A 37 6.45 15.99 -2.90
CA THR A 37 7.57 16.88 -3.27
C THR A 37 7.07 18.23 -3.74
N PHE A 38 6.01 18.24 -4.57
CA PHE A 38 5.37 19.46 -5.01
C PHE A 38 4.78 20.26 -3.82
N ALA A 39 4.04 19.60 -2.92
CA ALA A 39 3.49 20.24 -1.73
C ALA A 39 4.58 20.82 -0.83
N THR A 40 5.68 20.09 -0.62
CA THR A 40 6.84 20.56 0.15
C THR A 40 7.49 21.78 -0.52
N SER A 41 7.60 21.79 -1.85
CA SER A 41 8.11 22.93 -2.61
C SER A 41 7.22 24.17 -2.45
N GLN A 42 5.90 24.00 -2.44
CA GLN A 42 4.96 25.10 -2.18
C GLN A 42 5.10 25.62 -0.74
N ALA A 43 5.20 24.73 0.25
CA ALA A 43 5.37 25.10 1.65
C ALA A 43 6.70 25.86 1.89
N ALA A 44 7.79 25.41 1.27
CA ALA A 44 9.09 26.08 1.34
C ALA A 44 9.06 27.53 0.80
N ARG A 45 8.30 27.77 -0.27
CA ARG A 45 8.08 29.11 -0.82
C ARG A 45 7.20 30.01 0.05
N ALA A 46 6.30 29.42 0.83
CA ALA A 46 5.45 30.15 1.77
C ALA A 46 6.17 30.58 3.06
N GLY A 47 7.37 30.04 3.31
CA GLY A 47 8.24 30.43 4.43
C GLY A 47 8.33 29.37 5.54
N THR A 48 9.18 29.63 6.53
CA THR A 48 9.57 28.65 7.56
C THR A 48 8.40 28.17 8.42
N GLU A 49 7.46 29.05 8.77
CA GLU A 49 6.28 28.68 9.55
C GLU A 49 5.38 27.68 8.78
N ALA A 50 5.18 27.92 7.47
CA ALA A 50 4.42 27.02 6.61
C ALA A 50 5.09 25.65 6.46
N VAL A 51 6.42 25.60 6.38
CA VAL A 51 7.18 24.34 6.37
C VAL A 51 7.00 23.59 7.69
N ALA A 52 7.08 24.28 8.83
CA ALA A 52 6.88 23.66 10.14
C ALA A 52 5.47 23.05 10.27
N ALA A 53 4.44 23.79 9.86
CA ALA A 53 3.06 23.29 9.84
C ALA A 53 2.89 22.09 8.90
N HIS A 54 3.49 22.14 7.70
CA HIS A 54 3.46 21.03 6.75
C HIS A 54 4.11 19.77 7.34
N GLN A 55 5.23 19.90 8.05
CA GLN A 55 5.90 18.77 8.70
C GLN A 55 5.04 18.15 9.81
N VAL A 56 4.39 18.96 10.65
CA VAL A 56 3.46 18.43 11.66
C VAL A 56 2.30 17.69 10.98
N GLY A 57 1.74 18.25 9.90
CA GLY A 57 0.71 17.60 9.10
C GLY A 57 1.17 16.26 8.51
N LEU A 58 2.41 16.20 7.98
CA LEU A 58 2.99 14.96 7.47
C LEU A 58 3.14 13.89 8.56
N GLN A 59 3.55 14.27 9.77
CA GLN A 59 3.67 13.30 10.88
C GLN A 59 2.33 12.73 11.30
N ILE A 60 1.29 13.58 11.38
CA ILE A 60 -0.08 13.14 11.68
C ILE A 60 -0.58 12.19 10.57
N TRP A 61 -0.35 12.56 9.31
CA TRP A 61 -0.71 11.73 8.17
C TRP A 61 0.01 10.36 8.16
N LEU A 62 1.31 10.34 8.48
CA LEU A 62 2.09 9.09 8.60
C LEU A 62 1.57 8.21 9.74
N LEU A 63 1.23 8.79 10.89
CA LEU A 63 0.65 8.07 12.01
C LEU A 63 -0.65 7.33 11.61
N MET A 64 -1.57 8.05 10.95
CA MET A 64 -2.81 7.46 10.44
C MET A 64 -2.53 6.38 9.38
N SER A 65 -1.54 6.61 8.50
CA SER A 65 -1.14 5.65 7.47
C SER A 65 -0.64 4.33 8.06
N PHE A 66 0.16 4.37 9.13
CA PHE A 66 0.60 3.15 9.83
C PHE A 66 -0.54 2.42 10.54
N ALA A 67 -1.51 3.16 11.10
CA ALA A 67 -2.69 2.55 11.69
C ALA A 67 -3.48 1.75 10.64
N VAL A 68 -3.71 2.35 9.46
CA VAL A 68 -4.37 1.68 8.32
C VAL A 68 -3.57 0.50 7.81
N ASP A 69 -2.24 0.60 7.75
CA ASP A 69 -1.37 -0.49 7.29
C ASP A 69 -1.47 -1.73 8.22
N SER A 70 -1.46 -1.52 9.54
CA SER A 70 -1.66 -2.60 10.51
C SER A 70 -3.00 -3.32 10.33
N LEU A 71 -4.06 -2.55 10.02
CA LEU A 71 -5.39 -3.07 9.76
C LEU A 71 -5.43 -3.84 8.43
N ALA A 72 -4.73 -3.37 7.42
CA ALA A 72 -4.63 -4.03 6.12
C ALA A 72 -3.93 -5.40 6.22
N VAL A 73 -2.86 -5.49 7.01
CA VAL A 73 -2.18 -6.77 7.28
C VAL A 73 -3.13 -7.75 7.99
N ALA A 74 -3.86 -7.28 9.02
CA ALA A 74 -4.87 -8.10 9.69
C ALA A 74 -5.98 -8.56 8.71
N ALA A 75 -6.43 -7.68 7.82
CA ALA A 75 -7.41 -8.01 6.79
C ALA A 75 -6.90 -9.09 5.84
N GLN A 76 -5.66 -8.98 5.37
CA GLN A 76 -5.05 -9.97 4.47
C GLN A 76 -5.00 -11.36 5.11
N THR A 77 -4.66 -11.45 6.40
CA THR A 77 -4.65 -12.74 7.12
C THR A 77 -6.05 -13.36 7.20
N LEU A 78 -7.06 -12.58 7.60
CA LEU A 78 -8.44 -13.06 7.73
C LEU A 78 -9.06 -13.46 6.37
N ILE A 79 -8.79 -12.67 5.33
CA ILE A 79 -9.24 -12.95 3.96
C ILE A 79 -8.56 -14.21 3.42
N ALA A 80 -7.26 -14.37 3.64
CA ALA A 80 -6.52 -15.57 3.23
C ALA A 80 -7.08 -16.83 3.90
N GLU A 81 -7.45 -16.75 5.18
CA GLU A 81 -8.09 -17.85 5.92
C GLU A 81 -9.44 -18.25 5.29
N GLU A 82 -10.33 -17.29 5.03
CA GLU A 82 -11.65 -17.57 4.42
C GLU A 82 -11.54 -18.11 2.99
N LEU A 83 -10.60 -17.58 2.20
CA LEU A 83 -10.32 -18.09 0.86
C LEU A 83 -9.74 -19.51 0.91
N GLY A 84 -8.89 -19.82 1.90
CA GLY A 84 -8.37 -21.17 2.14
C GLY A 84 -9.46 -22.19 2.46
N LYS A 85 -10.57 -21.75 3.09
CA LYS A 85 -11.78 -22.56 3.33
C LYS A 85 -12.72 -22.63 2.12
N GLY A 86 -12.42 -21.94 1.01
CA GLY A 86 -13.29 -21.85 -0.18
C GLY A 86 -14.44 -20.84 -0.05
N SER A 87 -14.50 -20.07 1.03
CA SER A 87 -15.58 -19.12 1.34
C SER A 87 -15.32 -17.74 0.73
N LYS A 88 -15.70 -17.55 -0.54
CA LYS A 88 -15.59 -16.23 -1.20
C LYS A 88 -16.50 -15.17 -0.57
N ARG A 89 -17.66 -15.58 -0.03
CA ARG A 89 -18.62 -14.68 0.62
C ARG A 89 -18.08 -14.17 1.96
N GLY A 90 -17.51 -15.05 2.79
CA GLY A 90 -16.89 -14.65 4.06
C GLY A 90 -15.72 -13.69 3.85
N ALA A 91 -14.85 -13.99 2.88
CA ALA A 91 -13.77 -13.08 2.47
C ALA A 91 -14.27 -11.68 2.07
N ARG A 92 -15.41 -11.59 1.37
CA ARG A 92 -16.02 -10.31 0.97
C ARG A 92 -16.59 -9.53 2.15
N GLU A 93 -17.33 -10.19 3.05
CA GLU A 93 -17.88 -9.56 4.26
C GLU A 93 -16.77 -8.97 5.15
N ILE A 94 -15.67 -9.71 5.31
CA ILE A 94 -14.49 -9.24 6.06
C ILE A 94 -13.86 -8.03 5.36
N ALA A 95 -13.67 -8.10 4.04
CA ALA A 95 -13.11 -7.01 3.25
C ALA A 95 -13.95 -5.72 3.38
N ASP A 96 -15.28 -5.82 3.29
CA ASP A 96 -16.17 -4.65 3.35
C ASP A 96 -16.14 -3.99 4.75
N ARG A 97 -16.14 -4.80 5.81
CA ARG A 97 -16.06 -4.29 7.19
C ARG A 97 -14.73 -3.61 7.49
N LEU A 98 -13.61 -4.23 7.10
CA LEU A 98 -12.28 -3.69 7.36
C LEU A 98 -11.99 -2.47 6.50
N THR A 99 -12.53 -2.42 5.27
CA THR A 99 -12.45 -1.22 4.42
C THR A 99 -13.24 -0.05 5.03
N SER A 100 -14.43 -0.31 5.57
CA SER A 100 -15.22 0.71 6.28
C SER A 100 -14.50 1.24 7.52
N LEU A 101 -13.84 0.36 8.29
CA LEU A 101 -13.05 0.76 9.45
C LEU A 101 -11.81 1.56 9.04
N ALA A 102 -11.09 1.13 7.99
CA ALA A 102 -9.93 1.85 7.48
C ALA A 102 -10.30 3.29 7.05
N ALA A 103 -11.45 3.46 6.36
CA ALA A 103 -11.95 4.76 5.93
C ALA A 103 -12.39 5.69 7.07
N GLN A 104 -12.61 5.16 8.28
CA GLN A 104 -12.91 5.97 9.47
C GLN A 104 -11.62 6.45 10.16
N ILE A 105 -10.51 5.73 9.97
CA ILE A 105 -9.21 6.06 10.56
C ILE A 105 -8.48 7.12 9.72
N GLY A 106 -8.69 7.14 8.40
CA GLY A 106 -8.15 8.13 7.47
C GLY A 106 -8.86 8.10 6.12
#